data_AF-A0A699Z332-F1
#
_entry.id   AF-A0A699Z332-F1
#
_cell.length_a   1.000
_cell.length_b   1.000
_cell.length_c   1.000
_cell.angle_alpha   90.00
_cell.angle_beta   90.00
_cell.angle_gamma   90.00
#
_symmetry.space_group_name_H-M   'P 1'
#
loop_
_entity.id
_entity.type
_entity.pdbx_description
1 polymer ?
#
loop_
_entity_poly.entity_id
_entity_poly.type
_entity_poly.pdbx_seq_one_letter_code
_entity_poly.pdbx_strand_id
1 'polypeptide(L)' 'PKAELQASVELVAKKIPKRVKRKRAVRTEEGGEAGMEEYWDYIFPEESNAAPQLKLLELAYQHKRQKTGAEDAA' A
#
# COMPACT_ATOMS: atom_id res chain seq x y z
N PRO A 1 -14.80 -30.63 -16.83
CA PRO A 1 -14.41 -30.13 -18.17
C PRO A 1 -13.12 -29.28 -18.08
N LYS A 2 -12.18 -29.42 -19.03
CA LYS A 2 -10.87 -28.74 -19.01
C LYS A 2 -10.97 -27.20 -18.97
N ALA A 3 -12.03 -26.64 -19.55
CA ALA A 3 -12.30 -25.21 -19.57
C ALA A 3 -12.57 -24.61 -18.17
N GLU A 4 -13.28 -25.32 -17.29
CA GLU A 4 -13.54 -24.86 -15.92
C GLU A 4 -12.25 -24.81 -15.07
N LEU A 5 -11.34 -25.74 -15.32
CA LEU A 5 -10.01 -25.77 -14.70
C LEU A 5 -9.13 -24.61 -15.17
N GLN A 6 -9.22 -24.22 -16.44
CA GLN A 6 -8.51 -23.02 -16.93
C GLN A 6 -9.09 -21.75 -16.30
N ALA A 7 -10.41 -21.64 -16.24
CA ALA A 7 -11.07 -20.50 -15.60
C ALA A 7 -10.69 -20.36 -14.11
N SER A 8 -10.61 -21.46 -13.37
CA SER A 8 -10.21 -21.43 -11.95
C SER A 8 -8.74 -21.04 -11.77
N VAL A 9 -7.84 -21.50 -12.64
CA VAL A 9 -6.42 -21.11 -12.63
C VAL A 9 -6.26 -19.62 -12.91
N GLU A 10 -7.00 -19.07 -13.88
CA GLU A 10 -6.96 -17.63 -14.19
C GLU A 10 -7.46 -16.76 -13.04
N LEU A 11 -8.45 -17.23 -12.28
CA LEU A 11 -8.95 -16.54 -11.08
C LEU A 11 -7.90 -16.50 -9.97
N VAL A 12 -7.22 -17.63 -9.72
CA VAL A 12 -6.15 -17.71 -8.71
C VAL A 12 -4.96 -16.84 -9.13
N ALA A 13 -4.60 -16.84 -10.42
CA ALA A 13 -3.49 -16.05 -10.93
C ALA A 13 -3.64 -14.55 -10.65
N LYS A 14 -4.86 -14.02 -10.70
CA LYS A 14 -5.16 -12.60 -10.40
C LYS A 14 -5.04 -12.25 -8.92
N LYS A 15 -5.04 -13.23 -8.02
CA LYS A 15 -4.97 -13.05 -6.57
C LYS A 15 -3.57 -13.27 -5.99
N ILE A 16 -2.59 -13.60 -6.82
CA ILE A 16 -1.23 -13.88 -6.37
C ILE A 16 -0.64 -12.62 -5.70
N PRO A 17 -0.11 -12.72 -4.47
CA PRO A 17 0.49 -11.60 -3.78
C PRO A 17 1.83 -11.20 -4.40
N LYS A 18 2.14 -9.90 -4.31
CA LYS A 18 3.46 -9.37 -4.68
C LYS A 18 4.35 -9.41 -3.46
N ARG A 19 5.52 -10.06 -3.59
CA ARG A 19 6.56 -10.04 -2.57
C ARG A 19 7.35 -8.74 -2.65
N VAL A 20 7.41 -7.99 -1.55
CA VAL A 20 8.18 -6.75 -1.43
C VAL A 20 9.05 -6.79 -0.18
N LYS A 21 10.15 -6.04 -0.20
CA LYS A 21 11.06 -5.93 0.95
C LYS A 21 10.74 -4.64 1.70
N ARG A 22 10.40 -4.72 3.00
CA ARG A 22 10.08 -3.58 3.85
C ARG A 22 11.01 -3.51 5.06
N LYS A 23 11.10 -2.32 5.66
CA LYS A 23 11.79 -2.06 6.93
C LYS A 23 10.74 -1.70 7.98
N ARG A 24 10.77 -2.34 9.14
CA ARG A 24 9.94 -1.97 10.31
C ARG A 24 10.82 -1.64 11.50
N ALA A 25 10.38 -0.70 12.32
CA ALA A 25 10.96 -0.49 13.65
C ALA A 25 10.61 -1.69 14.53
N VAL A 26 11.62 -2.28 15.15
CA VAL A 26 11.47 -3.32 16.16
C VAL A 26 11.31 -2.62 17.51
N ARG A 27 10.28 -3.00 18.27
CA ARG A 27 10.08 -2.51 19.64
C ARG A 27 10.41 -3.62 20.63
N THR A 28 11.13 -3.29 21.69
CA THR A 28 11.37 -4.20 22.82
C THR A 28 10.08 -4.42 23.62
N GLU A 29 10.03 -5.45 24.46
CA GLU A 29 8.86 -5.76 25.32
C GLU A 29 8.50 -4.61 26.29
N GLU A 30 9.47 -3.75 26.62
CA GLU A 30 9.27 -2.52 27.41
C GLU A 30 8.91 -1.29 26.56
N GLY A 31 8.72 -1.46 25.25
CA GLY A 31 8.30 -0.40 24.33
C GLY A 31 9.42 0.50 23.79
N GLY A 32 10.68 0.22 24.11
CA GLY A 32 11.83 0.94 23.56
C GLY A 32 12.15 0.55 22.12
N GLU A 33 12.68 1.47 21.31
CA GLU A 33 13.15 1.12 19.96
C GLU A 33 14.40 0.24 20.02
N ALA A 34 14.31 -0.98 19.50
CA ALA A 34 15.36 -1.99 19.51
C ALA A 34 16.21 -2.00 18.22
N GLY A 35 15.76 -1.30 17.17
CA GLY A 35 16.42 -1.24 15.87
C GLY A 35 15.46 -1.34 14.68
N MET A 36 16.01 -1.47 13.47
CA MET A 36 15.24 -1.67 12.24
C MET A 36 15.49 -3.06 11.67
N GLU A 37 14.42 -3.80 11.37
CA GLU A 37 14.50 -5.14 10.76
C GLU A 37 13.96 -5.12 9.33
N GLU A 38 14.68 -5.79 8.41
CA GLU A 38 14.22 -6.03 7.05
C GLU A 38 13.35 -7.29 7.00
N TYR A 39 12.13 -7.18 6.50
CA TYR A 39 11.21 -8.30 6.36
C TYR A 39 10.60 -8.38 4.97
N TRP A 40 10.25 -9.59 4.57
CA TRP A 40 9.47 -9.84 3.37
C TRP A 40 8.00 -9.64 3.68
N ASP A 41 7.38 -8.72 2.95
CA ASP A 41 5.96 -8.44 3.02
C ASP A 41 5.28 -8.93 1.73
N TYR A 42 4.08 -9.48 1.88
CA TYR A 42 3.31 -10.03 0.77
C TYR A 42 2.03 -9.22 0.62
N ILE A 43 1.99 -8.37 -0.40
CA ILE A 43 0.85 -7.49 -0.63
C ILE A 43 -0.10 -8.18 -1.61
N PHE A 44 -1.34 -8.41 -1.17
CA PHE A 44 -2.35 -8.98 -2.06
C PHE A 44 -2.91 -7.88 -2.99
N PRO A 45 -3.28 -8.22 -4.24
CA PRO A 45 -3.84 -7.25 -5.18
C PRO A 45 -5.10 -6.54 -4.63
N GLU A 46 -5.92 -7.23 -3.84
CA GLU A 46 -7.13 -6.69 -3.22
C GLU A 46 -6.81 -5.60 -2.16
N GLU A 47 -5.69 -5.73 -1.44
CA GLU A 47 -5.23 -4.77 -0.42
C GLU A 47 -4.65 -3.50 -1.04
N SER A 48 -4.11 -3.60 -2.27
CA SER A 48 -3.56 -2.44 -2.99
C SER A 48 -4.63 -1.41 -3.41
N ASN A 49 -5.92 -1.79 -3.37
CA ASN A 49 -7.04 -0.92 -3.70
C ASN A 49 -7.37 0.11 -2.61
N ALA A 50 -6.57 0.24 -1.55
CA ALA A 50 -6.67 1.35 -0.59
C ALA A 50 -6.19 2.70 -1.18
N ALA A 51 -5.52 2.69 -2.34
CA ALA A 51 -4.98 3.87 -3.02
C ALA A 51 -5.97 4.95 -3.56
N PRO A 52 -7.26 4.71 -3.86
CA PRO A 52 -8.13 5.75 -4.41
C PRO A 52 -8.39 6.90 -3.43
N GLN A 53 -8.24 6.65 -2.12
CA GLN A 53 -8.37 7.65 -1.07
C GLN A 53 -7.29 8.75 -1.20
N LEU A 54 -6.08 8.39 -1.64
CA LEU A 54 -4.95 9.32 -1.75
C LEU A 54 -5.15 10.35 -2.85
N LYS A 55 -5.77 9.97 -3.98
CA LYS A 55 -6.08 10.89 -5.08
C LYS A 55 -7.07 11.97 -4.66
N LEU A 56 -8.03 11.63 -3.80
CA LEU A 56 -8.99 12.60 -3.27
C LEU A 56 -8.31 13.62 -2.34
N LEU A 57 -7.40 13.16 -1.48
CA LEU A 57 -6.60 14.04 -0.62
C LEU A 57 -5.68 14.95 -1.45
N GLU A 58 -5.08 14.44 -2.52
CA GLU A 58 -4.26 15.22 -3.44
C GLU A 58 -5.08 16.33 -4.12
N LEU A 59 -6.27 16.01 -4.63
CA LEU A 59 -7.17 17.00 -5.22
C LEU A 59 -7.63 18.05 -4.20
N ALA A 60 -7.94 17.63 -2.96
CA ALA A 60 -8.29 18.55 -1.88
C ALA A 60 -7.13 19.48 -1.51
N TYR A 61 -5.90 18.96 -1.48
CA TYR A 61 -4.69 19.74 -1.25
C TYR A 61 -4.45 20.78 -2.35
N GLN A 62 -4.61 20.39 -3.63
CA GLN A 62 -4.50 21.30 -4.77
C GLN A 62 -5.55 22.41 -4.70
N HIS A 63 -6.80 22.08 -4.37
CA HIS A 63 -7.88 23.06 -4.22
C HIS A 63 -7.66 24.03 -3.04
N LYS A 64 -7.08 23.55 -1.93
CA LYS A 64 -6.65 24.42 -0.82
C LYS A 64 -5.59 25.42 -1.30
N ARG A 65 -4.54 24.95 -1.99
CA ARG A 65 -3.44 25.79 -2.52
C ARG A 65 -3.93 26.88 -3.48
N GLN A 66 -4.93 26.57 -4.30
CA GLN A 66 -5.53 27.54 -5.23
C GLN A 66 -6.34 28.63 -4.52
N LYS A 67 -6.98 28.30 -3.38
CA LYS A 67 -7.81 29.25 -2.63
C LYS A 67 -7.03 30.16 -1.68
N THR A 68 -5.90 29.70 -1.16
CA THR A 68 -5.10 30.48 -0.20
C THR A 68 -3.93 31.25 -0.81
N GLY A 69 -3.79 31.29 -2.14
CA GLY A 69 -2.82 32.19 -2.80
C GLY A 69 -1.39 32.08 -2.25
N ALA A 70 -0.81 30.88 -2.27
CA ALA A 70 0.59 30.60 -1.93
C ALA A 70 1.07 31.01 -0.53
N GLU A 71 0.98 30.10 0.45
CA GLU A 71 1.94 29.99 1.56
C GLU A 71 2.06 28.52 2.00
N ASP A 72 3.13 27.88 1.54
CA ASP A 72 3.89 26.81 2.22
C ASP A 72 4.94 26.34 1.20
N ALA A 73 6.02 27.13 1.13
CA ALA A 73 7.28 26.70 0.56
C ALA A 73 8.00 25.85 1.62
N ALA A 74 8.25 24.58 1.30
CA ALA A 74 9.25 23.74 1.92
C ALA A 74 9.67 22.67 0.90
#